data_AF-A0A7X8ZV36-F1
#
_entry.id   AF-A0A7X8ZV36-F1
#
_cell.length_a   1.000
_cell.length_b   1.000
_cell.length_c   1.000
_cell.angle_alpha   90.00
_cell.angle_beta   90.00
_cell.angle_gamma   90.00
#
_symmetry.space_group_name_H-M   'P 1'
#
loop_
_entity.id
_entity.type
_entity.pdbx_description
1 polymer ?
#
loop_
_entity_poly.entity_id
_entity_poly.type
_entity_poly.pdbx_seq_one_letter_code
_entity_poly.pdbx_strand_id
1 'polypeptide(L)'
;MLQPLSYVIVTPYTVAKSRTGGVLSRLLSRISLELVGAQMVAMDKETTEAFARIIESRSPEACCGATRDILGSYIRRNMGPSDDGFLHRSLFLIFRGDDPTKELSAVCGTFQKEADDVEAVSGESIRDTFADLIYTDESRRTIRYFEPAVITAGEQKEAEAVIELFAKWLPTQNNLIHNRQEDYYEGIE
;
A
#
# COMPACT_ATOMS: atom_id res chain seq x y z
N MET A 1 -5.80 25.09 13.38
CA MET A 1 -5.05 24.94 12.12
C MET A 1 -5.46 23.58 11.54
N LEU A 2 -5.76 23.43 10.25
CA LEU A 2 -6.03 22.11 9.69
C LEU A 2 -4.73 21.31 9.73
N GLN A 3 -4.73 20.17 10.42
CA GLN A 3 -3.59 19.26 10.43
C GLN A 3 -3.54 18.48 9.10
N PRO A 4 -2.34 18.24 8.55
CA PRO A 4 -2.18 17.48 7.31
C PRO A 4 -2.67 16.03 7.46
N LEU A 5 -3.01 15.45 6.32
CA LEU A 5 -3.42 14.05 6.21
C LEU A 5 -2.35 13.24 5.48
N SER A 6 -2.23 11.97 5.84
CA SER A 6 -1.54 10.96 5.06
C SER A 6 -2.30 9.64 5.13
N TYR A 7 -1.84 8.65 4.39
CA TYR A 7 -2.55 7.39 4.22
C TYR A 7 -1.63 6.18 4.36
N VAL A 8 -2.24 5.04 4.70
CA VAL A 8 -1.64 3.72 4.48
C VAL A 8 -2.66 2.87 3.73
N ILE A 9 -2.24 2.26 2.62
CA ILE A 9 -3.02 1.24 1.91
C ILE A 9 -2.40 -0.12 2.20
N VAL A 10 -3.15 -1.02 2.84
CA VAL A 10 -2.75 -2.42 3.02
C VAL A 10 -3.06 -3.18 1.73
N THR A 11 -2.07 -3.87 1.18
CA THR A 11 -2.18 -4.54 -0.12
C THR A 11 -3.20 -5.69 -0.11
N PRO A 12 -3.75 -6.07 -1.28
CA PRO A 12 -4.67 -7.19 -1.35
C PRO A 12 -4.09 -8.51 -0.83
N TYR A 13 -2.81 -8.76 -1.11
CA TYR A 13 -2.13 -9.94 -0.60
C TYR A 13 -2.06 -9.93 0.93
N THR A 14 -1.72 -8.80 1.53
CA THR A 14 -1.63 -8.66 2.99
C THR A 14 -2.99 -8.82 3.67
N VAL A 15 -4.05 -8.29 3.06
CA VAL A 15 -5.44 -8.51 3.51
C VAL A 15 -5.82 -9.99 3.38
N ALA A 16 -5.56 -10.62 2.23
CA ALA A 16 -5.90 -12.02 1.96
C ALA A 16 -5.18 -12.99 2.90
N LYS A 17 -3.93 -12.69 3.29
CA LYS A 17 -3.14 -13.46 4.26
C LYS A 17 -3.48 -13.15 5.72
N SER A 18 -4.54 -12.38 6.00
CA SER A 18 -4.98 -12.03 7.35
C SER A 18 -3.90 -11.33 8.19
N ARG A 19 -2.99 -10.59 7.54
CA ARG A 19 -1.90 -9.85 8.19
C ARG A 19 -2.34 -8.44 8.65
N THR A 20 -3.56 -8.03 8.34
CA THR A 20 -4.12 -6.71 8.68
C THR A 20 -4.00 -6.37 10.17
N GLY A 21 -4.30 -7.32 11.06
CA GLY A 21 -4.17 -7.08 12.51
C GLY A 21 -2.73 -6.79 12.95
N GLY A 22 -1.75 -7.47 12.36
CA GLY A 22 -0.32 -7.25 12.62
C GLY A 22 0.22 -5.94 12.04
N VAL A 23 -0.35 -5.47 10.93
CA VAL A 23 -0.08 -4.14 10.36
C VAL A 23 -0.67 -3.06 11.26
N LEU A 24 -1.96 -3.17 11.61
CA LEU A 24 -2.67 -2.19 12.44
C LEU A 24 -2.05 -2.06 13.83
N SER A 25 -1.67 -3.18 14.47
CA SER A 25 -1.04 -3.14 15.79
C SER A 25 0.26 -2.35 15.76
N ARG A 26 1.10 -2.54 14.75
CA ARG A 26 2.35 -1.78 14.58
C ARG A 26 2.12 -0.31 14.27
N LEU A 27 1.16 0.02 13.40
CA LEU A 27 0.82 1.42 13.11
C LEU A 27 0.33 2.11 14.39
N LEU A 28 -0.74 1.61 14.99
CA LEU A 28 -1.43 2.29 16.08
C LEU A 28 -0.64 2.31 17.39
N SER A 29 0.32 1.41 17.58
CA SER A 29 1.16 1.41 18.79
C SER A 29 2.42 2.27 18.67
N ARG A 30 2.76 2.79 17.48
CA ARG A 30 4.05 3.46 17.22
C ARG A 30 3.92 4.85 16.60
N ILE A 31 2.71 5.29 16.30
CA ILE A 31 2.45 6.63 15.76
C ILE A 31 1.70 7.48 16.78
N SER A 32 1.95 8.79 16.72
CA SER A 32 1.21 9.84 17.44
C SER A 32 -0.01 10.36 16.66
N LEU A 33 -0.18 9.90 15.42
CA LEU A 33 -1.25 10.32 14.53
C LEU A 33 -2.62 9.75 14.92
N GLU A 34 -3.66 10.53 14.65
CA GLU A 34 -5.05 10.13 14.81
C GLU A 34 -5.52 9.36 13.56
N LEU A 35 -6.07 8.16 13.72
CA LEU A 35 -6.77 7.45 12.65
C LEU A 35 -8.15 8.11 12.42
N VAL A 36 -8.31 8.78 11.28
CA VAL A 36 -9.53 9.56 10.96
C VAL A 36 -10.41 8.93 9.89
N GLY A 37 -9.93 7.87 9.24
CA GLY A 37 -10.71 7.14 8.24
C GLY A 37 -10.17 5.75 8.00
N ALA A 38 -11.08 4.80 7.77
CA ALA A 38 -10.74 3.43 7.39
C ALA A 38 -11.85 2.87 6.50
N GLN A 39 -11.48 2.32 5.35
CA GLN A 39 -12.43 1.70 4.42
C GLN A 39 -11.78 0.56 3.64
N MET A 40 -12.50 -0.56 3.51
CA MET A 40 -12.16 -1.58 2.52
C MET A 40 -12.49 -1.05 1.14
N VAL A 41 -11.52 -1.12 0.22
CA VAL A 41 -11.64 -0.61 -1.16
C VAL A 41 -11.26 -1.69 -2.16
N ALA A 42 -11.90 -1.69 -3.33
CA ALA A 42 -11.54 -2.52 -4.47
C ALA A 42 -11.46 -1.61 -5.69
N MET A 43 -10.24 -1.24 -6.10
CA MET A 43 -10.06 -0.21 -7.13
C MET A 43 -10.48 -0.73 -8.49
N ASP A 44 -11.13 0.12 -9.27
CA ASP A 44 -11.31 -0.09 -10.70
C ASP A 44 -10.01 0.19 -11.48
N LYS A 45 -10.04 -0.07 -12.78
CA LYS A 45 -8.88 0.10 -13.66
C LYS A 45 -8.43 1.56 -13.77
N GLU A 46 -9.37 2.51 -13.78
CA GLU A 46 -9.08 3.94 -13.92
C GLU A 46 -8.36 4.48 -12.67
N THR A 47 -8.91 4.18 -11.49
CA THR A 47 -8.37 4.58 -10.19
C THR A 47 -7.01 3.92 -9.95
N THR A 48 -6.87 2.65 -10.34
CA THR A 48 -5.59 1.92 -10.25
C THR A 48 -4.50 2.57 -11.10
N GLU A 49 -4.81 2.92 -12.34
CA GLU A 49 -3.87 3.58 -13.25
C GLU A 49 -3.50 4.99 -12.75
N ALA A 50 -4.49 5.76 -12.29
CA ALA A 50 -4.26 7.08 -11.72
C ALA A 50 -3.37 7.02 -10.47
N PHE A 51 -3.64 6.05 -9.58
CA PHE A 51 -2.83 5.83 -8.38
C PHE A 51 -1.39 5.45 -8.73
N ALA A 52 -1.20 4.50 -9.64
CA ALA A 52 0.14 4.09 -10.09
C ALA A 52 0.94 5.26 -10.67
N ARG A 53 0.31 6.13 -11.46
CA ARG A 53 0.96 7.34 -12.02
C ARG A 53 1.39 8.33 -10.95
N ILE A 54 0.59 8.52 -9.90
CA ILE A 54 0.97 9.38 -8.76
C ILE A 54 2.23 8.82 -8.10
N ILE A 55 2.28 7.52 -7.85
CA ILE A 55 3.46 6.86 -7.25
C ILE A 55 4.70 6.98 -8.14
N GLU A 56 4.57 6.81 -9.45
CA GLU A 56 5.69 6.94 -10.40
C GLU A 56 6.18 8.38 -10.56
N SER A 57 5.35 9.36 -10.21
CA SER A 57 5.72 10.79 -10.22
C SER A 57 6.58 11.21 -9.02
N ARG A 58 6.83 10.31 -8.05
CA ARG A 58 7.69 10.56 -6.88
C ARG A 58 9.06 11.09 -7.32
N SER A 59 9.57 12.09 -6.61
CA SER A 59 10.92 12.60 -6.82
C SER A 59 11.95 11.48 -6.56
N PRO A 60 13.04 11.39 -7.35
CA PRO A 60 14.15 10.47 -7.07
C PRO A 60 14.78 10.67 -5.67
N GLU A 61 14.65 11.86 -5.11
CA GLU A 61 15.10 12.22 -3.78
C GLU A 61 14.22 11.61 -2.67
N ALA A 62 12.89 11.56 -2.87
CA ALA A 62 11.94 10.96 -1.93
C ALA A 62 11.96 9.42 -1.95
N CYS A 63 12.34 8.83 -3.07
CA CYS A 63 12.38 7.39 -3.24
C CYS A 63 13.42 7.04 -4.30
N CYS A 64 14.25 6.01 -4.06
CA CYS A 64 15.14 5.55 -5.13
C CYS A 64 14.30 5.21 -6.37
N GLY A 65 14.70 5.71 -7.55
CA GLY A 65 13.89 5.66 -8.77
C GLY A 65 13.39 4.26 -9.13
N ALA A 66 14.17 3.21 -8.82
CA ALA A 66 13.74 1.83 -9.01
C ALA A 66 12.48 1.48 -8.19
N THR A 67 12.39 1.92 -6.93
CA THR A 67 11.29 1.57 -6.02
C THR A 67 9.96 2.17 -6.47
N ARG A 68 9.95 3.42 -6.98
CA ARG A 68 8.69 4.03 -7.47
C ARG A 68 8.14 3.29 -8.70
N ASP A 69 9.00 2.86 -9.62
CA ASP A 69 8.60 2.16 -10.85
C ASP A 69 8.13 0.73 -10.54
N ILE A 70 8.78 0.07 -9.58
CA ILE A 70 8.38 -1.26 -9.08
C ILE A 70 7.02 -1.16 -8.38
N LEU A 71 6.79 -0.15 -7.52
CA LEU A 71 5.51 0.06 -6.86
C LEU A 71 4.39 0.39 -7.86
N GLY A 72 4.64 1.26 -8.84
CA GLY A 72 3.67 1.56 -9.89
C GLY A 72 3.31 0.32 -10.70
N SER A 73 4.30 -0.51 -11.04
CA SER A 73 4.08 -1.81 -11.69
C SER A 73 3.27 -2.77 -10.82
N TYR A 74 3.54 -2.81 -9.50
CA TYR A 74 2.79 -3.63 -8.55
C TYR A 74 1.33 -3.21 -8.46
N ILE A 75 1.06 -1.90 -8.35
CA ILE A 75 -0.31 -1.35 -8.26
C ILE A 75 -1.14 -1.81 -9.45
N ARG A 76 -0.63 -1.64 -10.67
CA ARG A 76 -1.34 -2.04 -11.90
C ARG A 76 -1.62 -3.54 -11.97
N ARG A 77 -0.68 -4.37 -11.53
CA ARG A 77 -0.77 -5.81 -11.67
C ARG A 77 -1.60 -6.47 -10.57
N ASN A 78 -1.58 -5.93 -9.35
CA ASN A 78 -2.06 -6.64 -8.17
C ASN A 78 -3.19 -5.92 -7.43
N MET A 79 -3.42 -4.63 -7.68
CA MET A 79 -4.42 -3.86 -6.92
C MET A 79 -5.67 -3.46 -7.71
N GLY A 80 -5.60 -3.43 -9.04
CA GLY A 80 -6.77 -3.21 -9.90
C GLY A 80 -7.53 -4.50 -10.21
N PRO A 81 -8.57 -4.47 -11.04
CA PRO A 81 -9.25 -5.70 -11.47
C PRO A 81 -8.31 -6.62 -12.26
N SER A 82 -8.42 -7.92 -12.03
CA SER A 82 -7.87 -8.95 -12.94
C SER A 82 -8.57 -8.93 -14.30
N ASP A 83 -7.99 -9.60 -15.30
CA ASP A 83 -8.56 -9.71 -16.66
C ASP A 83 -9.96 -10.38 -16.69
N ASP A 84 -10.24 -11.25 -15.73
CA ASP A 84 -11.54 -11.91 -15.52
C ASP A 84 -12.55 -11.05 -14.73
N GLY A 85 -12.18 -9.82 -14.39
CA GLY A 85 -12.99 -8.88 -13.62
C GLY A 85 -12.91 -9.07 -12.10
N PHE A 86 -12.08 -10.00 -11.60
CA PHE A 86 -11.92 -10.20 -10.16
C PHE A 86 -11.31 -8.97 -9.48
N LEU A 87 -12.00 -8.47 -8.45
CA LEU A 87 -11.61 -7.28 -7.71
C LEU A 87 -10.72 -7.61 -6.50
N HIS A 88 -9.60 -6.91 -6.39
CA HIS A 88 -8.63 -7.10 -5.31
C HIS A 88 -8.86 -6.10 -4.18
N ARG A 89 -9.42 -6.58 -3.07
CA ARG A 89 -9.71 -5.74 -1.89
C ARG A 89 -8.45 -5.29 -1.16
N SER A 90 -8.33 -4.01 -0.89
CA SER A 90 -7.29 -3.37 -0.08
C SER A 90 -7.94 -2.67 1.12
N LEU A 91 -7.17 -2.40 2.19
CA LEU A 91 -7.65 -1.56 3.29
C LEU A 91 -7.02 -0.18 3.18
N PHE A 92 -7.84 0.85 3.00
CA PHE A 92 -7.42 2.25 2.95
C PHE A 92 -7.58 2.88 4.34
N LEU A 93 -6.49 3.42 4.89
CA LEU A 93 -6.43 4.07 6.20
C LEU A 93 -5.97 5.51 6.02
N ILE A 94 -6.60 6.44 6.72
CA ILE A 94 -6.27 7.87 6.71
C ILE A 94 -5.89 8.32 8.10
N PHE A 95 -4.76 9.00 8.21
CA PHE A 95 -4.22 9.51 9.46
C PHE A 95 -4.07 11.03 9.42
N ARG A 96 -4.30 11.67 10.56
CA ARG A 96 -4.18 13.12 10.76
C ARG A 96 -3.20 13.41 11.89
N GLY A 97 -2.35 14.40 11.71
CA GLY A 97 -1.44 14.84 12.76
C GLY A 97 -0.33 15.73 12.23
N ASP A 98 0.74 15.86 12.99
CA ASP A 98 1.90 16.67 12.62
C ASP A 98 2.89 15.81 11.82
N ASP A 99 3.27 16.25 10.63
CA ASP A 99 4.19 15.53 9.71
C ASP A 99 3.82 14.02 9.47
N PRO A 100 2.57 13.73 9.08
CA PRO A 100 2.05 12.36 9.05
C PRO A 100 2.76 11.48 8.01
N THR A 101 3.27 12.04 6.91
CA THR A 101 4.02 11.27 5.90
C THR A 101 5.32 10.73 6.44
N LYS A 102 6.05 11.53 7.24
CA LYS A 102 7.32 11.11 7.84
C LYS A 102 7.10 10.01 8.88
N GLU A 103 6.14 10.20 9.77
CA GLU A 103 5.87 9.24 10.83
C GLU A 103 5.36 7.90 10.29
N LEU A 104 4.42 7.93 9.33
CA LEU A 104 3.96 6.70 8.66
C LEU A 104 5.09 6.03 7.88
N SER A 105 5.91 6.78 7.15
CA SER A 105 7.04 6.21 6.42
C SER A 105 8.05 5.53 7.34
N ALA A 106 8.31 6.09 8.52
CA ALA A 106 9.20 5.50 9.51
C ALA A 106 8.66 4.15 10.04
N VAL A 107 7.38 4.07 10.37
CA VAL A 107 6.77 2.82 10.87
C VAL A 107 6.57 1.79 9.76
N CYS A 108 6.22 2.23 8.55
CA CYS A 108 6.11 1.36 7.38
C CYS A 108 7.48 0.80 6.97
N GLY A 109 8.55 1.56 7.13
CA GLY A 109 9.91 1.17 6.76
C GLY A 109 10.23 1.42 5.29
N THR A 110 11.45 1.07 4.88
CA THR A 110 11.89 1.15 3.47
C THR A 110 11.98 -0.23 2.84
N PHE A 111 12.03 -0.31 1.51
CA PHE A 111 12.17 -1.60 0.81
C PHE A 111 13.61 -2.12 0.73
N GLN A 112 14.58 -1.31 1.16
CA GLN A 112 16.01 -1.60 1.37
C GLN A 112 16.80 -0.30 1.18
N LYS A 113 17.31 0.27 2.27
CA LYS A 113 18.54 1.09 2.25
C LYS A 113 19.62 0.59 3.20
N GLU A 114 19.28 -0.31 4.14
CA GLU A 114 20.20 -0.77 5.20
C GLU A 114 20.39 -2.29 5.24
N ALA A 115 19.55 -3.07 4.57
CA ALA A 115 19.69 -4.52 4.46
C ALA A 115 20.38 -4.87 3.14
N ASP A 116 21.70 -4.66 3.09
CA ASP A 116 22.54 -5.29 2.06
C ASP A 116 22.56 -6.82 2.19
N ASP A 117 21.87 -7.39 3.19
CA ASP A 117 21.68 -8.80 3.45
C ASP A 117 20.27 -9.01 4.04
N VAL A 118 19.56 -10.07 3.64
CA VAL A 118 18.28 -10.48 4.26
C VAL A 118 18.48 -10.74 5.76
N GLU A 119 19.67 -11.17 6.15
CA GLU A 119 20.06 -11.41 7.54
C GLU A 119 20.17 -10.12 8.39
N ALA A 120 20.16 -8.94 7.75
CA ALA A 120 20.24 -7.64 8.43
C ALA A 120 18.85 -7.01 8.73
N VAL A 121 17.76 -7.68 8.36
CA VAL A 121 16.40 -7.20 8.60
C VAL A 121 16.06 -7.31 10.09
N SER A 122 15.80 -6.18 10.76
CA SER A 122 15.57 -6.13 12.21
C SER A 122 14.16 -6.58 12.63
N GLY A 123 13.22 -6.70 11.69
CA GLY A 123 11.81 -7.00 11.99
C GLY A 123 11.07 -5.83 12.65
N GLU A 124 11.67 -4.65 12.67
CA GLU A 124 11.13 -3.50 13.38
C GLU A 124 9.98 -2.85 12.60
N SER A 125 10.15 -2.59 11.30
CA SER A 125 9.10 -1.96 10.50
C SER A 125 8.05 -2.97 9.99
N ILE A 126 6.96 -2.44 9.45
CA ILE A 126 5.92 -3.26 8.81
C ILE A 126 6.51 -4.01 7.61
N ARG A 127 7.33 -3.35 6.80
CA ARG A 127 7.97 -3.96 5.63
C ARG A 127 8.99 -5.02 6.02
N ASP A 128 9.75 -4.82 7.09
CA ASP A 128 10.67 -5.84 7.60
C ASP A 128 9.96 -7.14 7.99
N THR A 129 8.71 -7.04 8.46
CA THR A 129 7.94 -8.20 8.92
C THR A 129 7.14 -8.87 7.80
N PHE A 130 6.56 -8.08 6.88
CA PHE A 130 5.51 -8.56 5.99
C PHE A 130 5.77 -8.34 4.50
N ALA A 131 6.75 -7.51 4.13
CA ALA A 131 7.10 -7.26 2.74
C ALA A 131 8.16 -8.25 2.28
N ASP A 132 8.14 -8.53 0.98
CA ASP A 132 9.10 -9.41 0.33
C ASP A 132 9.68 -8.67 -0.89
N LEU A 133 11.02 -8.60 -0.98
CA LEU A 133 11.73 -8.14 -2.17
C LEU A 133 12.83 -9.15 -2.48
N ILE A 134 12.52 -10.08 -3.37
CA ILE A 134 13.37 -11.21 -3.70
C ILE A 134 13.92 -11.03 -5.11
N TYR A 135 15.24 -11.01 -5.24
CA TYR A 135 15.93 -10.97 -6.52
C TYR A 135 16.15 -12.38 -7.08
N THR A 136 16.42 -12.48 -8.38
CA THR A 136 16.74 -13.77 -9.02
C THR A 136 18.05 -14.36 -8.52
N ASP A 137 18.97 -13.50 -8.14
CA ASP A 137 20.34 -13.82 -7.71
C ASP A 137 20.95 -12.62 -6.95
N GLU A 138 22.14 -12.83 -6.40
CA GLU A 138 22.89 -11.84 -5.60
C GLU A 138 23.33 -10.60 -6.39
N SER A 139 23.24 -10.58 -7.73
CA SER A 139 23.54 -9.37 -8.50
C SER A 139 22.49 -8.27 -8.32
N ARG A 140 21.31 -8.61 -7.77
CA ARG A 140 20.18 -7.71 -7.50
C ARG A 140 19.72 -6.89 -8.70
N ARG A 141 19.89 -7.43 -9.90
CA ARG A 141 19.49 -6.76 -11.15
C ARG A 141 18.05 -7.05 -11.55
N THR A 142 17.59 -8.26 -11.29
CA THR A 142 16.26 -8.72 -11.71
C THR A 142 15.46 -9.13 -10.48
N ILE A 143 14.28 -8.56 -10.34
CA ILE A 143 13.35 -8.91 -9.27
C ILE A 143 12.60 -10.17 -9.67
N ARG A 144 12.66 -11.19 -8.81
CA ARG A 144 11.91 -12.44 -8.96
C ARG A 144 10.51 -12.30 -8.34
N TYR A 145 10.41 -11.67 -7.19
CA TYR A 145 9.16 -11.49 -6.47
C TYR A 145 9.17 -10.19 -5.66
N PHE A 146 8.03 -9.50 -5.64
CA PHE A 146 7.86 -8.27 -4.88
C PHE A 146 6.44 -8.20 -4.28
N GLU A 147 6.39 -8.03 -2.97
CA GLU A 147 5.19 -7.74 -2.20
C GLU A 147 5.48 -6.60 -1.22
N PRO A 148 4.86 -5.41 -1.37
CA PRO A 148 5.20 -4.26 -0.55
C PRO A 148 4.60 -4.28 0.86
N ALA A 149 3.65 -5.17 1.13
CA ALA A 149 2.76 -5.25 2.29
C ALA A 149 1.82 -4.05 2.48
N VAL A 150 2.38 -2.83 2.43
CA VAL A 150 1.70 -1.56 2.56
C VAL A 150 2.28 -0.49 1.62
N ILE A 151 1.41 0.39 1.15
CA ILE A 151 1.76 1.58 0.37
C ILE A 151 1.41 2.82 1.20
N THR A 152 2.36 3.73 1.34
CA THR A 152 2.21 5.02 2.04
C THR A 152 2.94 6.10 1.25
N ALA A 153 2.53 7.36 1.44
CA ALA A 153 3.19 8.51 0.83
C ALA A 153 4.57 8.78 1.43
N GLY A 154 5.54 9.12 0.56
CA GLY A 154 6.86 9.58 1.00
C GLY A 154 6.93 11.09 1.23
N GLU A 155 6.05 11.86 0.59
CA GLU A 155 5.98 13.32 0.67
C GLU A 155 4.54 13.79 0.80
N GLN A 156 4.33 14.94 1.46
CA GLN A 156 2.99 15.49 1.71
C GLN A 156 2.20 15.77 0.42
N LYS A 157 2.88 16.24 -0.63
CA LYS A 157 2.25 16.49 -1.95
C LYS A 157 1.69 15.21 -2.58
N GLU A 158 2.39 14.09 -2.39
CA GLU A 158 1.92 12.78 -2.85
C GLU A 158 0.69 12.33 -2.04
N ALA A 159 0.75 12.48 -0.71
CA ALA A 159 -0.37 12.16 0.17
C ALA A 159 -1.64 12.90 -0.25
N GLU A 160 -1.54 14.20 -0.50
CA GLU A 160 -2.64 15.04 -0.98
C GLU A 160 -3.20 14.56 -2.32
N ALA A 161 -2.33 14.27 -3.30
CA ALA A 161 -2.76 13.81 -4.62
C ALA A 161 -3.51 12.47 -4.56
N VAL A 162 -3.03 11.51 -3.74
CA VAL A 162 -3.68 10.22 -3.56
C VAL A 162 -5.00 10.39 -2.81
N ILE A 163 -5.02 11.16 -1.72
CA ILE A 163 -6.24 11.39 -0.95
C ILE A 163 -7.29 12.10 -1.81
N GLU A 164 -6.89 13.06 -2.65
CA GLU A 164 -7.80 13.74 -3.58
C GLU A 164 -8.37 12.78 -4.63
N LEU A 165 -7.54 11.89 -5.19
CA LEU A 165 -8.00 10.83 -6.10
C LEU A 165 -9.06 9.96 -5.44
N PHE A 166 -8.77 9.46 -4.24
CA PHE A 166 -9.71 8.60 -3.51
C PHE A 166 -10.95 9.36 -3.04
N ALA A 167 -10.84 10.62 -2.63
CA ALA A 167 -11.99 11.43 -2.22
C ALA A 167 -13.01 11.64 -3.35
N LYS A 168 -12.56 11.72 -4.60
CA LYS A 168 -13.44 11.80 -5.78
C LYS A 168 -14.09 10.45 -6.10
N TRP A 169 -13.35 9.36 -5.89
CA TRP A 169 -13.78 8.01 -6.26
C TRP A 169 -14.67 7.34 -5.20
N LEU A 170 -14.30 7.39 -3.91
CA LEU A 170 -14.96 6.68 -2.81
C LEU A 170 -16.48 6.89 -2.71
N PRO A 171 -17.06 8.10 -2.96
CA PRO A 171 -18.51 8.28 -2.90
C PRO A 171 -19.31 7.42 -3.91
N THR A 172 -18.64 6.91 -4.95
CA THR A 172 -19.23 6.01 -5.96
C THR A 172 -19.14 4.53 -5.59
N GLN A 173 -18.50 4.21 -4.47
CA GLN A 173 -18.14 2.85 -4.09
C GLN A 173 -18.96 2.36 -2.89
N ASN A 174 -19.26 1.06 -2.89
CA ASN A 174 -19.88 0.40 -1.75
C ASN A 174 -18.82 0.01 -0.71
N ASN A 175 -19.16 0.14 0.57
CA ASN A 175 -18.30 -0.33 1.66
C ASN A 175 -18.28 -1.86 1.79
N LEU A 176 -19.31 -2.54 1.26
CA LEU A 176 -19.36 -3.99 1.12
C LEU A 176 -18.81 -4.38 -0.25
N ILE A 177 -17.68 -5.08 -0.25
CA ILE A 177 -17.02 -5.52 -1.48
C ILE A 177 -17.42 -6.95 -1.78
N HIS A 178 -18.09 -7.13 -2.92
CA HIS A 178 -18.30 -8.42 -3.54
C HIS A 178 -17.14 -8.66 -4.51
N ASN A 179 -16.16 -9.45 -4.07
CA ASN A 179 -14.93 -9.66 -4.85
C ASN A 179 -15.03 -10.82 -5.84
N ARG A 180 -15.94 -11.77 -5.63
CA ARG A 180 -16.22 -12.89 -6.53
C ARG A 180 -17.61 -12.72 -7.14
N GLN A 181 -17.80 -13.34 -8.30
CA GLN A 181 -19.13 -13.53 -8.89
C GLN A 181 -19.98 -14.46 -8.01
N GLU A 182 -21.31 -14.38 -8.13
CA GLU A 182 -22.24 -15.14 -7.28
C GLU A 182 -22.09 -16.65 -7.45
N ASP A 183 -21.78 -17.09 -8.67
CA ASP A 183 -21.53 -18.49 -9.04
C ASP A 183 -20.36 -19.12 -8.28
N TYR A 184 -19.35 -18.34 -7.88
CA TYR A 184 -18.24 -18.82 -7.05
C TYR A 184 -18.72 -19.33 -5.68
N TYR A 185 -19.81 -18.77 -5.15
CA TYR A 185 -20.36 -19.15 -3.86
C TYR A 185 -21.39 -20.28 -3.96
N GLU A 186 -21.79 -20.68 -5.18
CA GLU A 186 -22.65 -21.84 -5.37
C GLU A 186 -21.94 -23.12 -4.91
N GLY A 187 -22.44 -23.74 -3.84
CA GLY A 187 -21.89 -24.98 -3.28
C GLY A 187 -20.83 -24.79 -2.19
N ILE A 188 -20.60 -23.57 -1.72
CA ILE A 188 -19.85 -23.31 -0.48
C ILE A 188 -20.87 -23.09 0.66
N GLU A 189 -21.37 -24.18 1.23
CA GLU A 189 -22.08 -24.22 2.53
C GLU A 189 -21.33 -25.12 3.52
#